data_AF-A0A1H4R0Q3-F1
#
_entry.id   AF-A0A1H4R0Q3-F1
#
_cell.length_a   1.000
_cell.length_b   1.000
_cell.length_c   1.000
_cell.angle_alpha   90.00
_cell.angle_beta   90.00
_cell.angle_gamma   90.00
#
_symmetry.space_group_name_H-M   'P 1'
#
loop_
_entity.id
_entity.type
_entity.pdbx_description
1 polymer ?
#
loop_
_entity_poly.entity_id
_entity_poly.type
_entity_poly.pdbx_seq_one_letter_code
_entity_poly.pdbx_strand_id
1 'polypeptide(L)'
;MIYRNVISAVVRALAAETINSAGGCDFEPKVQASKLKGEITGKDAALLIDCMVHKVLHAQLSPRHWNALTAKFSTHNGRKIEATGRLVAIVTSPAPALFTRKAVTAWAIPQIKGVRKEPVKARTPEFDEGVPSWRVEAAKAAIRRANAKEEQKAGSRSSDMIVLADSNYDMNTWDNQGMSERTYQLWNKAIKKALESLVDDALVEAQLLLEAAGVLGEQAA
;
A
#
# COMPACT_ATOMS: atom_id res chain seq x y z
N MET A 1 -17.58 -20.30 -10.65
CA MET A 1 -16.80 -19.14 -11.13
C MET A 1 -15.89 -18.65 -10.00
N ILE A 2 -14.70 -18.15 -10.34
CA ILE A 2 -13.57 -18.03 -9.38
C ILE A 2 -13.58 -16.69 -8.63
N TYR A 3 -13.98 -15.61 -9.30
CA TYR A 3 -14.10 -14.28 -8.70
C TYR A 3 -15.52 -13.76 -8.79
N ARG A 4 -15.95 -13.01 -7.77
CA ARG A 4 -17.27 -12.38 -7.75
C ARG A 4 -17.32 -11.12 -8.61
N ASN A 5 -16.26 -10.32 -8.59
CA ASN A 5 -16.15 -9.05 -9.33
C ASN A 5 -14.71 -8.76 -9.76
N VAL A 6 -14.53 -7.84 -10.71
CA VAL A 6 -13.21 -7.49 -11.28
C VAL A 6 -12.23 -6.97 -10.22
N ILE A 7 -12.70 -6.15 -9.27
CA ILE A 7 -11.86 -5.60 -8.21
C ILE A 7 -11.27 -6.74 -7.35
N SER A 8 -12.09 -7.73 -6.98
CA SER A 8 -11.66 -8.89 -6.21
C SER A 8 -10.64 -9.74 -6.95
N ALA A 9 -10.76 -9.85 -8.27
CA ALA A 9 -9.80 -10.54 -9.12
C ALA A 9 -8.46 -9.79 -9.17
N VAL A 10 -8.49 -8.48 -9.43
CA VAL A 10 -7.29 -7.64 -9.50
C VAL A 10 -6.56 -7.62 -8.15
N VAL A 11 -7.27 -7.40 -7.04
CA VAL A 11 -6.67 -7.36 -5.71
C VAL A 11 -6.03 -8.71 -5.34
N ARG A 12 -6.72 -9.83 -5.60
CA ARG A 12 -6.16 -11.16 -5.35
C ARG A 12 -4.96 -11.48 -6.24
N ALA A 13 -5.03 -11.13 -7.52
CA ALA A 13 -3.92 -11.32 -8.46
C ALA A 13 -2.68 -10.50 -8.08
N LEU A 14 -2.86 -9.25 -7.64
CA LEU A 14 -1.76 -8.42 -7.15
C LEU A 14 -1.19 -8.92 -5.82
N ALA A 15 -2.02 -9.50 -4.95
CA ALA A 15 -1.57 -10.09 -3.70
C ALA A 15 -0.82 -11.42 -3.92
N ALA A 16 -1.31 -12.27 -4.83
CA ALA A 16 -0.73 -13.59 -5.12
C ALA A 16 0.73 -13.52 -5.57
N GLU A 17 1.08 -12.49 -6.34
CA GLU A 17 2.47 -12.25 -6.78
C GLU A 17 3.44 -11.96 -5.62
N THR A 18 2.92 -11.47 -4.48
CA THR A 18 3.72 -11.15 -3.29
C THR A 18 3.96 -12.35 -2.37
N ILE A 19 3.27 -13.47 -2.64
CA ILE A 19 3.45 -14.70 -1.88
C ILE A 19 4.76 -15.35 -2.32
N ASN A 20 5.81 -15.07 -1.57
CA ASN A 20 7.11 -15.73 -1.71
C ASN A 20 7.24 -16.83 -0.65
N SER A 21 7.80 -17.98 -1.03
CA SER A 21 8.14 -19.08 -0.10
C SER A 21 9.34 -18.78 0.81
N ALA A 22 9.89 -17.57 0.79
CA ALA A 22 11.16 -17.18 1.46
C ALA A 22 11.19 -17.29 3.00
N GLY A 23 10.13 -17.74 3.66
CA GLY A 23 10.13 -18.10 5.09
C GLY A 23 10.52 -19.55 5.40
N GLY A 24 10.80 -20.37 4.39
CA GLY A 24 11.24 -21.75 4.53
C GLY A 24 11.59 -22.29 3.14
N CYS A 25 12.88 -22.32 2.84
CA CYS A 25 13.40 -22.84 1.57
C CYS A 25 13.22 -24.36 1.49
N ASP A 26 12.01 -24.82 1.20
CA ASP A 26 11.88 -25.98 0.34
C ASP A 26 12.12 -25.45 -1.09
N PHE A 27 13.30 -25.76 -1.65
CA PHE A 27 13.68 -25.49 -3.05
C PHE A 27 12.81 -26.24 -4.07
N GLU A 28 11.91 -27.06 -3.57
CA GLU A 28 10.89 -27.78 -4.29
C GLU A 28 9.75 -26.79 -4.61
N PRO A 29 9.41 -26.53 -5.89
CA PRO A 29 8.34 -25.61 -6.24
C PRO A 29 7.07 -26.11 -5.54
N LYS A 30 6.46 -25.33 -4.65
CA LYS A 30 5.25 -25.79 -3.91
C LYS A 30 4.10 -26.24 -4.84
N VAL A 31 4.12 -25.79 -6.10
CA VAL A 31 3.18 -26.20 -7.17
C VAL A 31 3.61 -27.50 -7.87
N GLN A 32 4.88 -27.90 -7.82
CA GLN A 32 5.41 -29.12 -8.44
C GLN A 32 5.85 -30.21 -7.45
N ALA A 33 5.89 -29.89 -6.15
CA ALA A 33 6.40 -30.77 -5.11
C ALA A 33 5.44 -30.94 -3.93
N SER A 34 4.16 -30.64 -4.13
CA SER A 34 3.16 -31.55 -3.60
C SER A 34 3.50 -32.92 -4.18
N LYS A 35 4.19 -33.75 -3.37
CA LYS A 35 4.26 -35.21 -3.48
C LYS A 35 2.86 -35.83 -3.33
N LEU A 36 1.87 -35.26 -3.98
CA LEU A 36 0.49 -35.70 -4.05
C LEU A 36 0.29 -36.15 -5.49
N LYS A 37 0.28 -37.47 -5.70
CA LYS A 37 -0.43 -38.03 -6.85
C LYS A 37 -1.89 -37.60 -6.70
N GLY A 38 -2.28 -36.49 -7.35
CA GLY A 38 -3.61 -35.91 -7.19
C GLY A 38 -3.76 -34.55 -7.87
N GLU A 39 -5.00 -34.16 -8.11
CA GLU A 39 -5.38 -32.88 -8.70
C GLU A 39 -5.12 -31.72 -7.73
N ILE A 40 -4.60 -30.58 -8.22
CA ILE A 40 -4.44 -29.35 -7.42
C ILE A 40 -5.85 -28.86 -7.09
N THR A 41 -6.21 -28.85 -5.81
CA THR A 41 -7.57 -28.51 -5.35
C THR A 41 -7.53 -27.45 -4.26
N GLY A 42 -8.69 -26.82 -4.00
CA GLY A 42 -8.86 -25.88 -2.91
C GLY A 42 -8.03 -24.59 -3.05
N LYS A 43 -7.26 -24.26 -2.02
CA LYS A 43 -6.54 -22.97 -1.92
C LYS A 43 -5.39 -22.86 -2.91
N ASP A 44 -4.69 -23.96 -3.20
CA ASP A 44 -3.56 -23.95 -4.12
C ASP A 44 -4.02 -23.78 -5.57
N ALA A 45 -5.18 -24.34 -5.92
CA ALA A 45 -5.82 -24.11 -7.22
C ALA A 45 -6.24 -22.65 -7.37
N ALA A 46 -6.82 -22.06 -6.32
CA ALA A 46 -7.20 -20.66 -6.29
C ALA A 46 -5.99 -19.72 -6.44
N LEU A 47 -4.88 -20.02 -5.76
CA LEU A 47 -3.63 -19.27 -5.87
C LEU A 47 -3.03 -19.37 -7.29
N LEU A 48 -3.04 -20.56 -7.88
CA LEU A 48 -2.57 -20.76 -9.25
C LEU A 48 -3.37 -19.90 -10.24
N ILE A 49 -4.68 -19.85 -10.08
CA ILE A 49 -5.54 -18.96 -10.88
C ILE A 49 -5.20 -17.49 -10.63
N ASP A 50 -5.00 -17.08 -9.38
CA ASP A 50 -4.62 -15.70 -9.04
C ASP A 50 -3.30 -15.30 -9.75
N CYS A 51 -2.30 -16.20 -9.77
CA CYS A 51 -1.03 -16.00 -10.48
C CYS A 51 -1.21 -15.95 -12.01
N MET A 52 -2.07 -16.80 -12.58
CA MET A 52 -2.38 -16.77 -14.02
C MET A 52 -3.07 -15.46 -14.41
N VAL A 53 -4.05 -15.03 -13.62
CA VAL A 53 -4.74 -13.74 -13.82
C VAL A 53 -3.76 -12.59 -13.74
N HIS A 54 -2.86 -12.59 -12.76
CA HIS A 54 -1.80 -11.60 -12.65
C HIS A 54 -0.99 -11.50 -13.95
N LYS A 55 -0.50 -12.64 -14.45
CA LYS A 55 0.32 -12.70 -15.66
C LYS A 55 -0.46 -12.20 -16.89
N VAL A 56 -1.72 -12.58 -17.02
CA VAL A 56 -2.59 -12.15 -18.13
C VAL A 56 -2.80 -10.63 -18.09
N LEU A 57 -3.19 -10.09 -16.93
CA LEU A 57 -3.43 -8.65 -16.79
C LEU A 57 -2.16 -7.84 -17.01
N HIS A 58 -1.01 -8.27 -16.48
CA HIS A 58 0.27 -7.59 -16.69
C HIS A 58 0.70 -7.61 -18.16
N ALA A 59 0.40 -8.69 -18.90
CA ALA A 59 0.78 -8.82 -20.30
C ALA A 59 -0.15 -8.08 -21.27
N GLN A 60 -1.44 -8.00 -20.96
CA GLN A 60 -2.44 -7.44 -21.87
C GLN A 60 -2.80 -5.98 -21.59
N LEU A 61 -2.81 -5.56 -20.32
CA LEU A 61 -3.10 -4.17 -20.00
C LEU A 61 -1.97 -3.26 -20.45
N SER A 62 -2.32 -2.07 -20.92
CA SER A 62 -1.32 -1.04 -21.20
C SER A 62 -0.47 -0.75 -19.96
N PRO A 63 0.81 -0.35 -20.10
CA PRO A 63 1.64 -0.01 -18.95
C PRO A 63 1.02 1.08 -18.05
N ARG A 64 0.24 2.00 -18.62
CA ARG A 64 -0.45 3.05 -17.86
C ARG A 64 -1.52 2.45 -16.94
N HIS A 65 -2.36 1.57 -17.49
CA HIS A 65 -3.41 0.88 -16.74
C HIS A 65 -2.83 -0.05 -15.67
N TRP A 66 -1.80 -0.83 -16.02
CA TRP A 66 -1.12 -1.68 -15.05
C TRP A 66 -0.54 -0.90 -13.88
N ASN A 67 0.13 0.24 -14.16
CA ASN A 67 0.68 1.08 -13.11
C ASN A 67 -0.42 1.72 -12.25
N ALA A 68 -1.56 2.09 -12.84
CA ALA A 68 -2.71 2.62 -12.10
C ALA A 68 -3.26 1.59 -11.10
N LEU A 69 -3.51 0.35 -11.55
CA LEU A 69 -3.99 -0.73 -10.70
C LEU A 69 -2.96 -1.11 -9.63
N THR A 70 -1.69 -1.21 -9.99
CA THR A 70 -0.60 -1.52 -9.05
C THR A 70 -0.46 -0.44 -7.98
N ALA A 71 -0.49 0.85 -8.37
CA ALA A 71 -0.40 1.95 -7.43
C ALA A 71 -1.62 2.03 -6.50
N LYS A 72 -2.81 1.61 -6.94
CA LYS A 72 -4.02 1.62 -6.12
C LYS A 72 -4.10 0.43 -5.16
N PHE A 73 -3.89 -0.77 -5.69
CA PHE A 73 -4.30 -2.02 -5.04
C PHE A 73 -3.14 -2.92 -4.59
N SER A 74 -1.90 -2.68 -5.03
CA SER A 74 -0.78 -3.57 -4.66
C SER A 74 -0.48 -3.55 -3.16
N THR A 75 -0.14 -4.73 -2.65
CA THR A 75 0.39 -4.94 -1.29
C THR A 75 1.91 -4.87 -1.23
N HIS A 76 2.61 -4.90 -2.38
CA HIS A 76 4.07 -4.86 -2.41
C HIS A 76 4.58 -3.41 -2.37
N ASN A 77 5.29 -3.06 -1.29
CA ASN A 77 5.77 -1.69 -1.08
C ASN A 77 6.62 -1.15 -2.25
N GLY A 78 7.63 -1.89 -2.70
CA GLY A 78 8.50 -1.48 -3.81
C GLY A 78 7.76 -1.21 -5.11
N ARG A 79 7.04 -2.21 -5.64
CA ARG A 79 6.22 -2.09 -6.86
C ARG A 79 5.17 -0.99 -6.78
N LYS A 80 4.52 -0.82 -5.63
CA LYS A 80 3.55 0.27 -5.42
C LYS A 80 4.21 1.64 -5.59
N ILE A 81 5.39 1.85 -4.98
CA ILE A 81 6.16 3.10 -5.10
C ILE A 81 6.65 3.30 -6.54
N GLU A 82 7.14 2.24 -7.18
CA GLU A 82 7.62 2.27 -8.56
C GLU A 82 6.50 2.64 -9.55
N ALA A 83 5.34 2.00 -9.43
CA ALA A 83 4.14 2.32 -10.22
C ALA A 83 3.67 3.76 -9.97
N THR A 84 3.68 4.21 -8.70
CA THR A 84 3.38 5.60 -8.33
C THR A 84 4.33 6.57 -9.03
N GLY A 85 5.64 6.28 -9.05
CA GLY A 85 6.64 7.10 -9.74
C GLY A 85 6.40 7.20 -11.25
N ARG A 86 6.01 6.09 -11.90
CA ARG A 86 5.61 6.09 -13.31
C ARG A 86 4.37 6.92 -13.58
N LEU A 87 3.38 6.89 -12.67
CA LEU A 87 2.19 7.72 -12.78
C LEU A 87 2.50 9.22 -12.67
N VAL A 88 3.40 9.60 -11.75
CA VAL A 88 3.84 11.02 -11.61
C VAL A 88 4.39 11.57 -12.93
N ALA A 89 5.09 10.75 -13.72
CA ALA A 89 5.66 11.18 -14.99
C ALA A 89 4.62 11.40 -16.11
N ILE A 90 3.43 10.81 -16.01
CA ILE A 90 2.39 10.88 -17.06
C ILE A 90 1.23 11.83 -16.71
N VAL A 91 1.04 12.15 -15.43
CA VAL A 91 -0.07 13.01 -14.98
C VAL A 91 0.18 14.44 -15.42
N THR A 92 -0.69 14.96 -16.27
CA THR A 92 -0.70 16.36 -16.68
C THR A 92 -1.52 17.18 -15.67
N SER A 93 -0.91 18.23 -15.13
CA SER A 93 -1.55 19.12 -14.16
C SER A 93 -0.97 20.52 -14.28
N PRO A 94 -1.77 21.57 -14.07
CA PRO A 94 -1.25 22.94 -13.94
C PRO A 94 -0.47 23.16 -12.62
N ALA A 95 -0.51 22.21 -11.69
CA ALA A 95 0.18 22.29 -10.42
C ALA A 95 1.70 22.11 -10.56
N PRO A 96 2.51 22.73 -9.67
CA PRO A 96 3.95 22.50 -9.61
C PRO A 96 4.31 21.01 -9.50
N ALA A 97 5.48 20.63 -10.00
CA ALA A 97 5.93 19.24 -10.03
C ALA A 97 5.96 18.57 -8.64
N LEU A 98 6.38 19.31 -7.61
CA LEU A 98 6.38 18.82 -6.23
C LEU A 98 4.96 18.49 -5.75
N PHE A 99 4.02 19.40 -6.04
CA PHE A 99 2.62 19.23 -5.68
C PHE A 99 2.01 18.01 -6.37
N THR A 100 2.23 17.88 -7.68
CA THR A 100 1.76 16.73 -8.46
C THR A 100 2.32 15.42 -7.91
N ARG A 101 3.62 15.37 -7.61
CA ARG A 101 4.25 14.18 -7.02
C ARG A 101 3.64 13.81 -5.66
N LYS A 102 3.47 14.78 -4.76
CA LYS A 102 2.87 14.56 -3.43
C LYS A 102 1.41 14.14 -3.53
N ALA A 103 0.63 14.76 -4.41
CA ALA A 103 -0.77 14.42 -4.65
C ALA A 103 -0.95 12.99 -5.15
N VAL A 104 -0.17 12.57 -6.15
CA VAL A 104 -0.19 11.19 -6.68
C VAL A 104 0.23 10.19 -5.59
N THR A 105 1.25 10.53 -4.80
CA THR A 105 1.74 9.66 -3.70
C THR A 105 0.69 9.51 -2.60
N ALA A 106 0.05 10.60 -2.19
CA ALA A 106 -1.02 10.60 -1.18
C ALA A 106 -2.30 9.91 -1.67
N TRP A 107 -2.55 9.90 -2.98
CA TRP A 107 -3.62 9.12 -3.59
C TRP A 107 -3.33 7.61 -3.55
N ALA A 108 -2.12 7.20 -3.93
CA ALA A 108 -1.72 5.79 -3.94
C ALA A 108 -1.64 5.19 -2.53
N ILE A 109 -1.17 5.98 -1.55
CA ILE A 109 -0.98 5.58 -0.17
C ILE A 109 -1.87 6.47 0.72
N PRO A 110 -3.16 6.12 0.89
CA PRO A 110 -4.08 6.91 1.71
C PRO A 110 -3.73 6.82 3.19
N GLN A 111 -4.09 7.85 3.96
CA GLN A 111 -3.89 7.87 5.40
C GLN A 111 -4.84 6.87 6.07
N ILE A 112 -4.28 5.84 6.72
CA ILE A 112 -5.08 4.85 7.44
C ILE A 112 -5.25 5.31 8.88
N LYS A 113 -6.48 5.68 9.25
CA LYS A 113 -6.82 6.09 10.61
C LYS A 113 -6.55 4.93 11.59
N GLY A 114 -5.90 5.23 12.70
CA GLY A 114 -5.67 4.27 13.80
C GLY A 114 -4.46 3.35 13.67
N VAL A 115 -3.72 3.38 12.55
CA VAL A 115 -2.47 2.60 12.38
C VAL A 115 -1.32 3.22 13.19
N ARG A 116 -1.27 4.55 13.21
CA ARG A 116 -0.35 5.32 14.06
C ARG A 116 -0.94 5.37 15.47
N LYS A 117 -0.71 4.34 16.28
CA LYS A 117 -0.84 4.51 17.74
C LYS A 117 0.37 5.28 18.21
N GLU A 118 0.15 6.51 18.68
CA GLU A 118 1.21 7.23 19.39
C GLU A 118 1.72 6.33 20.52
N PRO A 119 3.05 6.13 20.64
CA PRO A 119 3.59 5.35 21.72
C PRO A 119 3.18 6.03 23.03
N VAL A 120 2.56 5.27 23.93
CA VAL A 120 2.20 5.78 25.25
C VAL A 120 3.49 6.12 25.98
N LYS A 121 3.80 7.41 26.09
CA LYS A 121 4.99 7.87 26.80
C LYS A 121 4.74 7.77 28.29
N ALA A 122 5.60 7.02 28.99
CA ALA A 122 5.58 6.99 30.45
C ALA A 122 5.93 8.39 30.99
N ARG A 123 5.07 8.92 31.87
CA ARG A 123 5.27 10.21 32.54
C ARG A 123 6.47 10.11 33.48
N THR A 124 7.32 11.13 33.49
CA THR A 124 8.37 11.26 34.49
C THR A 124 7.73 11.48 35.87
N PRO A 125 8.00 10.63 36.87
CA PRO A 125 7.51 10.84 38.22
C PRO A 125 8.14 12.10 38.80
N GLU A 126 7.35 12.82 39.61
CA GLU A 126 7.84 13.92 40.43
C GLU A 126 8.62 13.32 41.61
N PHE A 127 9.75 13.92 41.96
CA PHE A 127 10.62 13.45 43.04
C PHE A 127 10.59 14.46 44.17
N ASP A 128 10.44 13.99 45.41
CA ASP A 128 10.45 14.84 46.60
C ASP A 128 11.82 15.49 46.83
N GLU A 129 11.83 16.66 47.48
CA GLU A 129 13.06 17.33 47.90
C GLU A 129 13.79 16.49 48.95
N GLY A 130 15.00 16.01 48.62
CA GLY A 130 15.83 15.18 49.49
C GLY A 130 16.19 13.79 48.92
N VAL A 131 15.63 13.41 47.77
CA VAL A 131 16.00 12.14 47.10
C VAL A 131 17.43 12.24 46.53
N PRO A 132 18.30 11.24 46.78
CA PRO A 132 19.65 11.23 46.21
C PRO A 132 19.64 11.32 44.68
N SER A 133 20.50 12.17 44.12
CA SER A 133 20.58 12.46 42.69
C SER A 133 20.75 11.21 41.80
N TRP A 134 21.51 10.21 42.24
CA TRP A 134 21.70 8.95 41.51
C TRP A 134 20.40 8.16 41.33
N ARG A 135 19.46 8.24 42.28
CA ARG A 135 18.15 7.57 42.18
C ARG A 135 17.24 8.29 41.18
N VAL A 136 17.24 9.62 41.22
CA VAL A 136 16.51 10.45 40.27
C VAL A 136 16.99 10.19 38.85
N GLU A 137 18.31 10.15 38.64
CA GLU A 137 18.90 9.88 37.33
C GLU A 137 18.69 8.44 36.86
N ALA A 138 18.73 7.45 37.76
CA ALA A 138 18.39 6.07 37.44
C ALA A 138 16.93 5.91 37.00
N ALA A 139 15.99 6.57 37.68
CA ALA A 139 14.57 6.56 37.33
C ALA A 139 14.30 7.26 35.98
N LYS A 140 14.90 8.44 35.74
CA LYS A 140 14.84 9.10 34.43
C LYS A 140 15.44 8.23 33.31
N ALA A 141 16.55 7.55 33.57
CA ALA A 141 17.17 6.64 32.62
C ALA A 141 16.28 5.42 32.31
N ALA A 142 15.61 4.85 33.32
CA ALA A 142 14.67 3.75 33.12
C ALA A 142 13.48 4.16 32.23
N ILE A 143 12.92 5.36 32.43
CA ILE A 143 11.82 5.89 31.62
C ILE A 143 12.26 6.17 30.20
N ARG A 144 13.44 6.77 29.99
CA ARG A 144 14.01 6.95 28.66
C ARG A 144 14.14 5.63 27.91
N ARG A 145 14.62 4.58 28.56
CA ARG A 145 14.71 3.23 27.97
C ARG A 145 13.33 2.65 27.66
N ALA A 146 12.36 2.81 28.56
CA ALA A 146 11.00 2.34 28.34
C ALA A 146 10.32 3.05 27.16
N ASN A 147 10.43 4.38 27.08
CA ASN A 147 9.90 5.18 25.97
C ASN A 147 10.60 4.84 24.65
N ALA A 148 11.93 4.71 24.65
CA ALA A 148 12.69 4.32 23.46
C ALA A 148 12.30 2.91 22.97
N LYS A 149 12.00 1.97 23.88
CA LYS A 149 11.55 0.62 23.53
C LYS A 149 10.14 0.64 22.92
N GLU A 150 9.21 1.43 23.48
CA GLU A 150 7.87 1.58 22.90
C GLU A 150 7.91 2.30 21.55
N GLU A 151 8.81 3.27 21.37
CA GLU A 151 9.06 3.91 20.06
C GLU A 151 9.60 2.90 19.02
N GLN A 152 10.57 2.06 19.39
CA GLN A 152 11.07 0.99 18.52
C GLN A 152 9.98 -0.05 18.19
N LYS A 153 9.12 -0.38 19.15
CA LYS A 153 7.99 -1.32 18.95
C LYS A 153 6.91 -0.73 18.06
N ALA A 154 6.65 0.58 18.17
CA ALA A 154 5.75 1.29 17.27
C ALA A 154 6.31 1.35 15.84
N GLY A 155 7.62 1.56 15.68
CA GLY A 155 8.30 1.59 14.37
C GLY A 155 8.48 0.22 13.70
N SER A 156 8.59 -0.88 14.46
CA SER A 156 8.77 -2.23 13.89
C SER A 156 7.49 -2.87 13.37
N ARG A 157 6.30 -2.45 13.85
CA ARG A 157 5.00 -2.94 13.39
C ARG A 157 4.61 -2.48 11.97
N SER A 158 5.39 -1.58 11.35
CA SER A 158 5.12 -1.05 10.02
C SER A 158 5.86 -1.77 8.88
N SER A 159 6.49 -2.94 9.11
CA SER A 159 7.29 -3.61 8.07
C SER A 159 6.48 -3.96 6.83
N ASP A 160 5.21 -4.35 7.02
CA ASP A 160 4.40 -4.93 5.95
C ASP A 160 3.54 -3.90 5.21
N MET A 161 3.43 -2.66 5.69
CA MET A 161 2.55 -1.65 5.11
C MET A 161 3.21 -0.27 5.02
N ILE A 162 3.17 0.35 3.83
CA ILE A 162 3.66 1.72 3.66
C ILE A 162 2.76 2.69 4.43
N VAL A 163 3.33 3.36 5.44
CA VAL A 163 2.66 4.44 6.18
C VAL A 163 3.47 5.72 6.02
N LEU A 164 2.92 6.69 5.30
CA LEU A 164 3.56 8.00 5.12
C LEU A 164 3.37 8.89 6.35
N ALA A 165 4.34 9.78 6.61
CA ALA A 165 4.23 10.83 7.63
C ALA A 165 3.03 11.74 7.39
N ASP A 166 2.42 12.28 8.44
CA ASP A 166 1.23 13.16 8.34
C ASP A 166 1.51 14.43 7.51
N SER A 167 2.76 14.92 7.53
CA SER A 167 3.22 15.99 6.65
C SER A 167 3.09 15.67 5.16
N ASN A 168 3.08 14.39 4.76
CA ASN A 168 2.83 14.01 3.36
C ASN A 168 1.36 14.16 2.96
N TYR A 169 0.43 14.37 3.89
CA TYR A 169 -0.99 14.62 3.63
C TYR A 169 -1.37 16.09 3.77
N ASP A 170 -0.52 16.92 4.38
CA ASP A 170 -0.72 18.36 4.48
C ASP A 170 -0.33 19.08 3.18
N MET A 171 -1.34 19.50 2.42
CA MET A 171 -1.18 20.19 1.13
C MET A 171 -0.41 21.50 1.24
N ASN A 172 -0.38 22.15 2.40
CA ASN A 172 0.37 23.39 2.60
C ASN A 172 1.89 23.18 2.50
N THR A 173 2.35 21.93 2.66
CA THR A 173 3.78 21.57 2.55
C THR A 173 4.16 21.08 1.15
N TRP A 174 3.21 20.99 0.22
CA TRP A 174 3.42 20.37 -1.09
C TRP A 174 3.96 21.35 -2.15
N ASP A 175 4.11 22.62 -1.78
CA ASP A 175 4.54 23.69 -2.65
C ASP A 175 5.24 24.80 -1.84
N ASN A 176 6.11 25.55 -2.50
CA ASN A 176 6.86 26.65 -1.92
C ASN A 176 6.30 28.03 -2.31
N GLN A 177 5.32 28.08 -3.22
CA GLN A 177 4.77 29.35 -3.75
C GLN A 177 3.72 29.98 -2.84
N GLY A 178 3.20 29.25 -1.84
CA GLY A 178 2.25 29.79 -0.88
C GLY A 178 0.90 30.17 -1.50
N MET A 179 0.39 29.33 -2.41
CA MET A 179 -0.91 29.53 -3.06
C MET A 179 -2.07 29.41 -2.05
N SER A 180 -3.25 29.91 -2.46
CA SER A 180 -4.46 29.76 -1.63
C SER A 180 -4.84 28.28 -1.45
N GLU A 181 -5.41 27.95 -0.29
CA GLU A 181 -5.91 26.60 0.01
C GLU A 181 -6.90 26.11 -1.06
N ARG A 182 -7.77 27.00 -1.54
CA ARG A 182 -8.74 26.69 -2.61
C ARG A 182 -8.05 26.18 -3.87
N THR A 183 -6.92 26.78 -4.24
CA THR A 183 -6.14 26.36 -5.41
C THR A 183 -5.57 24.96 -5.21
N TYR A 184 -4.97 24.68 -4.05
CA TYR A 184 -4.46 23.36 -3.72
C TYR A 184 -5.55 22.28 -3.74
N GLN A 185 -6.74 22.58 -3.18
CA GLN A 185 -7.88 21.66 -3.23
C GLN A 185 -8.34 21.38 -4.67
N LEU A 186 -8.41 22.41 -5.52
CA LEU A 186 -8.78 22.27 -6.93
C LEU A 186 -7.78 21.40 -7.70
N TRP A 187 -6.48 21.66 -7.55
CA TRP A 187 -5.43 20.85 -8.17
C TRP A 187 -5.46 19.41 -7.69
N ASN A 188 -5.56 19.19 -6.37
CA ASN A 188 -5.62 17.84 -5.80
C ASN A 188 -6.85 17.08 -6.30
N LYS A 189 -8.02 17.74 -6.37
CA LYS A 189 -9.25 17.15 -6.91
C LYS A 189 -9.11 16.78 -8.38
N ALA A 190 -8.50 17.65 -9.20
CA ALA A 190 -8.29 17.39 -10.61
C ALA A 190 -7.34 16.20 -10.84
N ILE A 191 -6.21 16.16 -10.12
CA ILE A 191 -5.24 15.06 -10.18
C ILE A 191 -5.90 13.74 -9.76
N LYS A 192 -6.59 13.73 -8.62
CA LYS A 192 -7.28 12.51 -8.13
C LYS A 192 -8.34 12.04 -9.12
N LYS A 193 -9.13 12.95 -9.69
CA LYS A 193 -10.13 12.59 -10.70
C LYS A 193 -9.49 11.94 -11.94
N ALA A 194 -8.37 12.49 -12.42
CA ALA A 194 -7.65 11.91 -13.55
C ALA A 194 -7.11 10.51 -13.23
N LEU A 195 -6.58 10.31 -12.02
CA LEU A 195 -6.07 9.01 -11.56
C LEU A 195 -7.18 7.98 -11.37
N GLU A 196 -8.32 8.35 -10.77
CA GLU A 196 -9.46 7.44 -10.63
C GLU A 196 -10.04 7.08 -12.00
N SER A 197 -10.17 8.02 -12.93
CA SER A 197 -10.59 7.72 -14.31
C SER A 197 -9.66 6.69 -14.97
N LEU A 198 -8.35 6.80 -14.76
CA LEU A 198 -7.38 5.85 -15.30
C LEU A 198 -7.51 4.46 -14.64
N VAL A 199 -7.89 4.40 -13.36
CA VAL A 199 -8.18 3.14 -12.67
C VAL A 199 -9.49 2.54 -13.19
N ASP A 200 -10.52 3.35 -13.39
CA ASP A 200 -11.81 2.89 -13.91
C ASP A 200 -11.66 2.33 -15.32
N ASP A 201 -10.95 3.02 -16.22
CA ASP A 201 -10.63 2.55 -17.57
C ASP A 201 -9.85 1.23 -17.53
N ALA A 202 -8.88 1.12 -16.61
CA ALA A 202 -8.11 -0.11 -16.40
C ALA A 202 -8.96 -1.27 -15.87
N LEU A 203 -9.93 -0.99 -15.00
CA LEU A 203 -10.86 -1.99 -14.47
C LEU A 203 -11.84 -2.47 -15.54
N VAL A 204 -12.31 -1.58 -16.42
CA VAL A 204 -13.14 -1.97 -17.57
C VAL A 204 -12.36 -2.89 -18.51
N GLU A 205 -11.13 -2.54 -18.86
CA GLU A 205 -10.28 -3.39 -19.70
C GLU A 205 -9.98 -4.75 -19.03
N ALA A 206 -9.65 -4.72 -17.74
CA ALA A 206 -9.44 -5.95 -16.95
C ALA A 206 -10.71 -6.82 -16.91
N GLN A 207 -11.89 -6.21 -16.79
CA GLN A 207 -13.16 -6.94 -16.78
C GLN A 207 -13.35 -7.70 -18.10
N LEU A 208 -13.18 -7.03 -19.24
CA LEU A 208 -13.30 -7.66 -20.57
C LEU A 208 -12.33 -8.85 -20.73
N LEU A 209 -11.09 -8.70 -20.27
CA LEU A 209 -10.09 -9.77 -20.33
C LEU A 209 -10.48 -10.98 -19.47
N LEU A 210 -11.03 -10.73 -18.29
CA LEU A 210 -11.36 -11.78 -17.33
C LEU A 210 -12.71 -12.46 -17.62
N GLU A 211 -13.65 -11.76 -18.23
CA GLU A 211 -14.86 -12.33 -18.81
C GLU A 211 -14.50 -13.26 -19.98
N ALA A 212 -13.63 -12.81 -20.90
CA ALA A 212 -13.13 -13.64 -21.99
C ALA A 212 -12.39 -14.89 -21.51
N ALA A 213 -11.70 -14.81 -20.37
CA ALA A 213 -11.04 -15.95 -19.74
C ALA A 213 -11.99 -16.85 -18.92
N GLY A 214 -13.26 -16.47 -18.76
CA GLY A 214 -14.26 -17.25 -18.00
C GLY A 214 -14.01 -17.29 -16.49
N VAL A 215 -13.19 -16.38 -15.94
CA VAL A 215 -12.83 -16.40 -14.50
C VAL A 215 -13.72 -15.52 -13.64
N LEU A 216 -14.42 -14.54 -14.24
CA LEU A 216 -15.35 -13.63 -13.56
C LEU A 216 -16.76 -14.19 -13.49
N GLY A 217 -17.40 -14.05 -12.34
CA GLY A 217 -18.85 -14.21 -12.16
C GLY A 217 -19.65 -13.31 -13.09
N GLU A 218 -20.70 -13.83 -13.74
CA GLU A 218 -21.71 -12.96 -14.35
C GLU A 218 -22.33 -12.10 -13.25
N GLN A 219 -22.07 -10.80 -13.28
CA GLN A 219 -22.85 -9.83 -12.52
C GLN A 219 -23.65 -9.02 -13.53
N ALA A 220 -24.95 -9.33 -13.61
CA ALA A 220 -25.95 -8.39 -14.08
C ALA A 220 -25.76 -7.08 -13.28
N ALA A 221 -25.61 -5.99 -14.03
CA ALA A 221 -25.38 -4.63 -13.56
C ALA A 221 -26.39 -4.17 -12.49
#